data_AF-A0A497L7N5-F1
#
_entry.id   AF-A0A497L7N5-F1
#
_cell.length_a   1.000
_cell.length_b   1.000
_cell.length_c   1.000
_cell.angle_alpha   90.00
_cell.angle_beta   90.00
_cell.angle_gamma   90.00
#
_symmetry.space_group_name_H-M   'P 1'
#
loop_
_entity.id
_entity.type
_entity.pdbx_description
1 polymer ?
#
loop_
_entity_poly.entity_id
_entity_poly.type
_entity_poly.pdbx_seq_one_letter_code
_entity_poly.pdbx_strand_id
1 'polypeptide(L)'
;MMEEGFPDRLMTEEEIRKALELIRAGYRHELEVRGSERFVKAVREALELVDLAGYGDMVRAYIRAVVEVEGFSQLRPEEATLWVSSRAVENPVLLASLLVQKALQMKFYLEGKPFYGHLCELKTTRARYDFVRELRERCSDERIRRLCDEVLAELEASLYDLVP
;
A
#
# COMPACT_ATOMS: atom_id res chain seq x y z
N MET A 1 -11.05 32.01 -3.04
CA MET A 1 -9.96 31.09 -3.41
C MET A 1 -10.44 29.72 -2.97
N MET A 2 -10.90 28.87 -3.90
CA MET A 2 -11.31 27.52 -3.53
C MET A 2 -10.04 26.70 -3.27
N GLU A 3 -9.97 25.98 -2.16
CA GLU A 3 -8.82 25.11 -1.85
C GLU A 3 -8.61 24.09 -2.98
N GLU A 4 -7.56 24.28 -3.77
CA GLU A 4 -7.08 23.40 -4.85
C GLU A 4 -6.35 22.16 -4.30
N GLY A 5 -6.72 21.71 -3.10
CA GLY A 5 -6.13 20.55 -2.44
C GLY A 5 -6.77 19.24 -2.84
N PHE A 6 -6.06 18.15 -2.53
CA PHE A 6 -6.62 16.80 -2.56
C PHE A 6 -7.84 16.75 -1.61
N PRO A 7 -9.00 16.18 -2.04
CA PRO A 7 -10.21 16.17 -1.22
C PRO A 7 -10.03 15.53 0.15
N ASP A 8 -10.55 16.14 1.21
CA ASP A 8 -10.42 15.58 2.56
C ASP A 8 -11.10 14.22 2.71
N ARG A 9 -12.23 14.05 2.01
CA ARG A 9 -13.03 12.83 1.92
C ARG A 9 -13.15 12.38 0.46
N LEU A 10 -13.39 11.08 0.27
CA LEU A 10 -13.53 10.44 -1.04
C LEU A 10 -14.81 9.63 -1.09
N MET A 11 -15.97 10.25 -0.89
CA MET A 11 -17.26 9.57 -0.80
C MET A 11 -18.16 9.84 -2.02
N THR A 12 -17.95 10.96 -2.70
CA THR A 12 -18.75 11.40 -3.84
C THR A 12 -17.97 11.25 -5.15
N GLU A 13 -18.70 11.15 -6.26
CA GLU A 13 -18.10 11.10 -7.59
C GLU A 13 -17.26 12.35 -7.89
N GLU A 14 -17.67 13.52 -7.39
CA GLU A 14 -16.94 14.77 -7.58
C GLU A 14 -15.60 14.78 -6.85
N GLU A 15 -15.59 14.34 -5.58
CA GLU A 15 -14.34 14.19 -4.82
C GLU A 15 -13.41 13.17 -5.49
N ILE A 16 -13.92 12.01 -5.89
CA ILE A 16 -13.13 10.97 -6.54
C ILE A 16 -12.53 11.49 -7.87
N ARG A 17 -13.33 12.20 -8.67
CA ARG A 17 -12.86 12.80 -9.94
C ARG A 17 -11.74 13.80 -9.70
N LYS A 18 -11.92 14.74 -8.76
CA LYS A 18 -10.90 15.73 -8.39
C LYS A 18 -9.62 15.07 -7.89
N ALA A 19 -9.74 14.04 -7.05
CA ALA A 19 -8.59 13.27 -6.56
C ALA A 19 -7.81 12.60 -7.71
N LEU A 20 -8.52 11.98 -8.65
CA LEU A 20 -7.91 11.36 -9.83
C LEU A 20 -7.23 12.38 -10.75
N GLU A 21 -7.85 13.54 -10.98
CA GLU A 21 -7.25 14.64 -11.77
C GLU A 21 -5.93 15.10 -11.16
N LEU A 22 -5.89 15.32 -9.85
CA LEU A 22 -4.67 15.69 -9.13
C LEU A 22 -3.60 14.60 -9.22
N ILE A 23 -3.96 13.34 -8.98
CA ILE A 23 -3.02 12.20 -9.08
C ILE A 23 -2.40 12.11 -10.48
N ARG A 24 -3.22 12.27 -11.52
CA ARG A 24 -2.77 12.27 -12.94
C ARG A 24 -1.88 13.47 -13.27
N ALA A 25 -2.12 14.61 -12.63
CA ALA A 25 -1.27 15.80 -12.73
C ALA A 25 0.06 15.67 -11.95
N GLY A 26 0.28 14.55 -11.25
CA GLY A 26 1.52 14.26 -10.53
C GLY A 26 1.46 14.50 -9.02
N TYR A 27 0.28 14.76 -8.46
CA TYR A 27 0.13 14.91 -7.01
C TYR A 27 0.59 13.64 -6.27
N ARG A 28 1.38 13.83 -5.21
CA ARG A 28 1.85 12.80 -4.28
C ARG A 28 1.67 13.33 -2.86
N HIS A 29 1.08 12.53 -1.99
CA HIS A 29 0.98 12.86 -0.58
C HIS A 29 2.35 12.90 0.09
N GLU A 30 2.54 13.88 0.97
CA GLU A 30 3.46 13.73 2.09
C GLU A 30 2.83 12.75 3.07
N LEU A 31 3.22 11.48 2.97
CA LEU A 31 2.56 10.39 3.67
C LEU A 31 2.74 10.53 5.18
N GLU A 32 1.62 10.75 5.87
CA GLU A 32 1.60 10.90 7.32
C GLU A 32 1.65 9.54 8.02
N VAL A 33 2.48 9.40 9.05
CA VAL A 33 2.56 8.17 9.85
C VAL A 33 2.22 8.49 11.30
N ARG A 34 1.18 7.85 11.83
CA ARG A 34 0.65 8.13 13.18
C ARG A 34 0.61 6.83 13.99
N GLY A 35 1.30 6.81 15.13
CA GLY A 35 1.39 5.65 16.01
C GLY A 35 2.52 5.79 17.02
N SER A 36 2.88 4.69 17.66
CA SER A 36 4.04 4.56 18.54
C SER A 36 5.34 4.83 17.79
N GLU A 37 6.40 5.20 18.51
CA GLU A 37 7.73 5.43 17.90
C GLU A 37 8.24 4.20 17.14
N ARG A 38 8.03 3.00 17.72
CA ARG A 38 8.38 1.72 17.09
C ARG A 38 7.66 1.55 15.75
N PHE A 39 6.36 1.84 15.74
CA PHE A 39 5.54 1.74 14.53
C PHE A 39 5.98 2.75 13.47
N VAL A 40 6.18 4.01 13.85
CA VAL A 40 6.62 5.07 12.93
C VAL A 40 7.95 4.69 12.28
N LYS A 41 8.89 4.16 13.06
CA LYS A 41 10.18 3.68 12.53
C LYS A 41 9.99 2.52 11.54
N ALA A 42 9.18 1.51 11.89
CA ALA A 42 8.94 0.36 11.03
C ALA A 42 8.26 0.74 9.70
N VAL A 43 7.29 1.66 9.72
CA VAL A 43 6.64 2.16 8.49
C VAL A 43 7.63 2.94 7.62
N ARG A 44 8.52 3.74 8.22
CA ARG A 44 9.56 4.44 7.46
C ARG A 44 10.54 3.47 6.80
N GLU A 45 11.01 2.47 7.53
CA GLU A 45 11.84 1.39 6.95
C GLU A 45 11.11 0.67 5.82
N ALA A 46 9.81 0.38 5.98
CA ALA A 46 9.01 -0.23 4.92
C ALA A 46 8.88 0.68 3.68
N LEU A 47 8.70 1.99 3.87
CA LEU A 47 8.63 2.96 2.77
C LEU A 47 9.95 3.07 2.01
N GLU A 48 11.10 2.96 2.69
CA GLU A 48 12.41 2.90 2.01
C GLU A 48 12.53 1.67 1.09
N LEU A 49 11.99 0.52 1.51
CA LEU A 49 11.93 -0.68 0.66
C LEU A 49 10.97 -0.49 -0.52
N VAL A 50 9.84 0.18 -0.31
CA VAL A 50 8.90 0.55 -1.38
C VAL A 50 9.58 1.46 -2.42
N ASP A 51 10.33 2.46 -1.95
CA ASP A 51 11.06 3.41 -2.80
C ASP A 51 12.17 2.69 -3.58
N LEU A 52 12.93 1.80 -2.95
CA LEU A 52 13.98 0.99 -3.59
C LEU A 52 13.43 0.13 -4.76
N ALA A 53 12.24 -0.45 -4.58
CA ALA A 53 11.58 -1.24 -5.62
C ALA A 53 10.92 -0.36 -6.71
N GLY A 54 10.87 0.96 -6.55
CA GLY A 54 10.26 1.90 -7.51
C GLY A 54 8.74 2.05 -7.38
N TYR A 55 8.16 1.67 -6.23
CA TYR A 55 6.71 1.75 -5.98
C TYR A 55 6.31 2.97 -5.14
N GLY A 56 7.28 3.79 -4.73
CA GLY A 56 7.10 4.96 -3.85
C GLY A 56 6.02 5.93 -4.32
N ASP A 57 6.13 6.36 -5.57
CA ASP A 57 5.18 7.25 -6.21
C ASP A 57 3.75 6.70 -6.21
N MET A 58 3.60 5.41 -6.50
CA MET A 58 2.28 4.78 -6.49
C MET A 58 1.71 4.76 -5.07
N VAL A 59 2.49 4.42 -4.05
CA VAL A 59 2.01 4.44 -2.66
C VAL A 59 1.62 5.87 -2.25
N ARG A 60 2.46 6.87 -2.50
CA ARG A 60 2.20 8.27 -2.16
C ARG A 60 1.08 8.90 -2.98
N ALA A 61 0.77 8.39 -4.18
CA ALA A 61 -0.35 8.86 -4.97
C ALA A 61 -1.71 8.47 -4.37
N TYR A 62 -1.80 7.30 -3.74
CA TYR A 62 -3.09 6.72 -3.32
C TYR A 62 -3.26 6.61 -1.81
N ILE A 63 -2.19 6.66 -1.02
CA ILE A 63 -2.24 6.60 0.44
C ILE A 63 -1.78 7.93 1.03
N ARG A 64 -2.69 8.57 1.78
CA ARG A 64 -2.42 9.81 2.52
C ARG A 64 -1.73 9.55 3.84
N ALA A 65 -2.20 8.54 4.57
CA ALA A 65 -1.73 8.29 5.93
C ALA A 65 -1.67 6.79 6.25
N VAL A 66 -0.77 6.44 7.16
CA VAL A 66 -0.63 5.11 7.75
C VAL A 66 -0.76 5.24 9.27
N VAL A 67 -1.75 4.57 9.84
CA VAL A 67 -2.14 4.72 11.25
C VAL A 67 -2.04 3.39 11.98
N GLU A 68 -1.37 3.38 13.13
CA GLU A 68 -1.30 2.22 14.01
C GLU A 68 -2.66 1.95 14.66
N VAL A 69 -3.06 0.67 14.66
CA VAL A 69 -4.25 0.19 15.39
C VAL A 69 -3.95 -1.13 16.10
N GLU A 70 -4.67 -1.42 17.18
CA GLU A 70 -4.57 -2.72 17.86
C GLU A 70 -5.30 -3.85 17.09
N GLY A 71 -6.22 -3.48 16.20
CA GLY A 71 -7.03 -4.41 15.40
C GLY A 71 -6.36 -4.87 14.11
N PHE A 72 -7.20 -5.22 13.14
CA PHE A 72 -6.77 -5.67 11.82
C PHE A 72 -6.30 -4.51 10.94
N SER A 73 -5.30 -4.78 10.10
CA SER A 73 -4.91 -3.85 9.05
C SER A 73 -6.03 -3.70 8.02
N GLN A 74 -6.40 -2.47 7.70
CA GLN A 74 -7.54 -2.18 6.83
C GLN A 74 -7.33 -0.87 6.07
N LEU A 75 -7.65 -0.86 4.77
CA LEU A 75 -7.75 0.37 4.01
C LEU A 75 -9.06 1.10 4.36
N ARG A 76 -8.98 2.41 4.59
CA ARG A 76 -10.07 3.35 4.81
C ARG A 76 -10.19 4.23 3.55
N PRO A 77 -11.01 3.85 2.55
CA PRO A 77 -10.99 4.50 1.25
C PRO A 77 -11.43 5.96 1.32
N GLU A 78 -12.45 6.24 2.13
CA GLU A 78 -13.00 7.58 2.34
C GLU A 78 -11.96 8.59 2.83
N GLU A 79 -10.87 8.13 3.44
CA GLU A 79 -9.82 8.96 4.03
C GLU A 79 -8.45 8.76 3.35
N ALA A 80 -8.39 7.93 2.30
CA ALA A 80 -7.14 7.44 1.70
C ALA A 80 -6.12 6.95 2.76
N THR A 81 -6.61 6.36 3.85
CA THR A 81 -5.80 6.03 5.03
C THR A 81 -5.68 4.54 5.21
N LEU A 82 -4.49 4.05 5.53
CA LEU A 82 -4.25 2.65 5.84
C LEU A 82 -4.11 2.48 7.35
N TRP A 83 -5.02 1.73 7.95
CA TRP A 83 -4.82 1.19 9.29
C TRP A 83 -3.91 -0.02 9.22
N VAL A 84 -2.93 -0.07 10.11
CA VAL A 84 -1.96 -1.16 10.20
C VAL A 84 -1.93 -1.67 11.62
N SER A 85 -2.10 -2.99 11.76
CA SER A 85 -1.97 -3.66 13.05
C SER A 85 -0.58 -3.44 13.63
N SER A 86 -0.48 -3.18 14.94
CA SER A 86 0.78 -3.09 15.66
C SER A 86 1.67 -4.34 15.50
N ARG A 87 1.10 -5.50 15.16
CA ARG A 87 1.83 -6.74 14.87
C ARG A 87 2.53 -6.76 13.52
N ALA A 88 2.08 -5.95 12.55
CA ALA A 88 2.65 -5.94 11.20
C ALA A 88 4.06 -5.33 11.14
N VAL A 89 4.53 -4.68 12.21
CA VAL A 89 5.85 -4.05 12.31
C VAL A 89 7.00 -5.04 12.45
N GLU A 90 6.72 -6.33 12.64
CA GLU A 90 7.74 -7.37 12.89
C GLU A 90 8.51 -7.76 11.62
N ASN A 91 7.87 -7.68 10.45
CA ASN A 91 8.48 -8.02 9.18
C ASN A 91 8.38 -6.82 8.21
N PRO A 92 9.50 -6.12 7.92
CA PRO A 92 9.47 -4.93 7.08
C PRO A 92 9.10 -5.22 5.62
N VAL A 93 9.44 -6.41 5.08
CA VAL A 93 9.06 -6.81 3.72
C VAL A 93 7.56 -7.07 3.65
N LEU A 94 7.00 -7.75 4.65
CA LEU A 94 5.56 -7.98 4.74
C LEU A 94 4.81 -6.65 4.81
N LEU A 95 5.25 -5.74 5.67
CA LEU A 95 4.68 -4.40 5.80
C LEU A 95 4.77 -3.60 4.49
N ALA A 96 5.94 -3.58 3.85
CA ALA A 96 6.12 -2.90 2.56
C ALA A 96 5.20 -3.47 1.47
N SER A 97 5.07 -4.79 1.41
CA SER A 97 4.16 -5.46 0.46
C SER A 97 2.70 -5.08 0.73
N LEU A 98 2.30 -4.93 2.00
CA LEU A 98 0.97 -4.51 2.38
C LEU A 98 0.68 -3.06 1.95
N LEU A 99 1.66 -2.14 2.08
CA LEU A 99 1.53 -0.76 1.59
C LEU A 99 1.23 -0.75 0.09
N VAL A 100 1.98 -1.52 -0.69
CA VAL A 100 1.78 -1.65 -2.15
C VAL A 100 0.42 -2.26 -2.48
N GLN A 101 0.03 -3.33 -1.77
CA GLN A 101 -1.27 -3.98 -1.95
C GLN A 101 -2.41 -2.97 -1.77
N LYS A 102 -2.38 -2.23 -0.66
CA LYS A 102 -3.46 -1.33 -0.27
C LYS A 102 -3.46 -0.05 -1.09
N ALA A 103 -2.31 0.42 -1.56
CA ALA A 103 -2.25 1.50 -2.55
C ALA A 103 -2.91 1.08 -3.88
N LEU A 104 -2.64 -0.13 -4.39
CA LEU A 104 -3.32 -0.63 -5.59
C LEU A 104 -4.82 -0.84 -5.35
N GLN A 105 -5.19 -1.35 -4.18
CA GLN A 105 -6.59 -1.47 -3.80
C GLN A 105 -7.27 -0.09 -3.81
N MET A 106 -6.64 0.93 -3.24
CA MET A 106 -7.14 2.30 -3.23
C MET A 106 -7.25 2.90 -4.64
N LYS A 107 -6.30 2.57 -5.54
CA LYS A 107 -6.42 2.90 -6.96
C LYS A 107 -7.67 2.31 -7.59
N PHE A 108 -7.99 1.04 -7.31
CA PHE A 108 -9.21 0.42 -7.83
C PHE A 108 -10.47 1.09 -7.32
N TYR A 109 -10.49 1.50 -6.05
CA TYR A 109 -11.59 2.27 -5.48
C TYR A 109 -11.85 3.55 -6.28
N LEU A 110 -10.81 4.37 -6.47
CA LEU A 110 -10.94 5.64 -7.19
C LEU A 110 -11.29 5.46 -8.66
N GLU A 111 -10.76 4.41 -9.32
CA GLU A 111 -11.00 4.14 -10.73
C GLU A 111 -12.33 3.41 -11.01
N GLY A 112 -13.17 3.15 -9.99
CA GLY A 112 -14.42 2.41 -10.15
C GLY A 112 -14.22 0.96 -10.59
N LYS A 113 -13.05 0.38 -10.34
CA LYS A 113 -12.72 -1.03 -10.63
C LYS A 113 -13.17 -1.91 -9.46
N PRO A 114 -13.27 -3.24 -9.64
CA PRO A 114 -13.54 -4.16 -8.53
C PRO A 114 -12.57 -3.94 -7.37
N PHE A 115 -13.08 -3.37 -6.28
CA PHE A 115 -12.33 -2.98 -5.07
C PHE A 115 -12.34 -4.08 -4.00
N TYR A 116 -13.26 -5.04 -4.11
CA TYR A 116 -13.42 -6.19 -3.23
C TYR A 116 -13.70 -7.46 -4.05
N GLY A 117 -13.63 -8.60 -3.38
CA GLY A 117 -13.93 -9.90 -3.97
C GLY A 117 -12.74 -10.51 -4.73
N HIS A 118 -12.98 -11.70 -5.27
CA HIS A 118 -11.94 -12.58 -5.83
C HIS A 118 -11.01 -11.90 -6.84
N LEU A 119 -11.56 -11.12 -7.77
CA LEU A 119 -10.76 -10.40 -8.77
C LEU A 119 -9.83 -9.35 -8.17
N CYS A 120 -10.26 -8.66 -7.12
CA CYS A 120 -9.43 -7.68 -6.42
C CYS A 120 -8.32 -8.40 -5.64
N GLU A 121 -8.66 -9.47 -4.92
CA GLU A 121 -7.68 -10.25 -4.14
C GLU A 121 -6.60 -10.85 -5.04
N LEU A 122 -6.97 -11.46 -6.17
CA LEU A 122 -6.02 -11.99 -7.13
C LEU A 122 -5.06 -10.91 -7.66
N LYS A 123 -5.59 -9.77 -8.09
CA LYS A 123 -4.78 -8.68 -8.67
C LYS A 123 -3.86 -8.03 -7.64
N THR A 124 -4.36 -7.78 -6.43
CA THR A 124 -3.58 -7.13 -5.39
C THR A 124 -2.55 -8.08 -4.78
N THR A 125 -2.85 -9.38 -4.66
CA THR A 125 -1.88 -10.42 -4.28
C THR A 125 -0.80 -10.58 -5.33
N ARG A 126 -1.15 -10.55 -6.62
CA ARG A 126 -0.16 -10.56 -7.71
C ARG A 126 0.76 -9.35 -7.65
N ALA A 127 0.21 -8.16 -7.40
CA ALA A 127 1.01 -6.95 -7.23
C ALA A 127 1.97 -7.02 -6.04
N ARG A 128 1.58 -7.67 -4.93
CA ARG A 128 2.50 -7.97 -3.83
C ARG A 128 3.64 -8.86 -4.28
N TYR A 129 3.33 -9.95 -4.99
CA TYR A 129 4.34 -10.88 -5.48
C TYR A 129 5.34 -10.18 -6.40
N ASP A 130 4.86 -9.39 -7.36
CA ASP A 130 5.72 -8.67 -8.30
C ASP A 130 6.59 -7.63 -7.57
N PHE A 131 6.04 -6.91 -6.59
CA PHE A 131 6.80 -5.99 -5.75
C PHE A 131 7.91 -6.70 -4.96
N VAL A 132 7.60 -7.81 -4.27
CA VAL A 132 8.59 -8.51 -3.45
C VAL A 132 9.69 -9.12 -4.32
N ARG A 133 9.35 -9.63 -5.51
CA ARG A 133 10.32 -10.10 -6.50
C ARG A 133 11.28 -8.98 -6.91
N GLU A 134 10.75 -7.82 -7.25
CA GLU A 134 11.56 -6.66 -7.66
C GLU A 134 12.45 -6.15 -6.51
N LEU A 135 11.89 -6.07 -5.29
CA LEU A 135 12.63 -5.69 -4.10
C LEU A 135 13.81 -6.63 -3.85
N ARG A 136 13.58 -7.94 -3.97
CA ARG A 136 14.61 -8.97 -3.79
C ARG A 136 15.76 -8.84 -4.79
N GLU A 137 15.43 -8.49 -6.04
CA GLU A 137 16.41 -8.33 -7.12
C GLU A 137 17.26 -7.06 -6.92
N ARG A 138 16.67 -5.99 -6.38
CA ARG A 138 17.34 -4.69 -6.18
C ARG A 138 18.04 -4.53 -4.84
N CYS A 139 17.62 -5.26 -3.81
CA CYS A 139 18.16 -5.13 -2.47
C CYS A 139 19.45 -5.95 -2.31
N SER A 140 20.50 -5.31 -1.77
CA SER A 140 21.77 -5.97 -1.45
C SER A 140 21.84 -6.51 -0.02
N ASP A 141 20.87 -6.16 0.85
CA ASP A 141 20.84 -6.67 2.23
C ASP A 141 20.33 -8.12 2.25
N GLU A 142 21.22 -9.06 2.56
CA GLU A 142 20.93 -10.49 2.66
C GLU A 142 19.82 -10.84 3.67
N ARG A 143 19.62 -10.03 4.71
CA ARG A 143 18.48 -10.20 5.63
C ARG A 143 17.17 -9.90 4.91
N ILE A 144 17.11 -8.79 4.17
CA ILE A 144 15.91 -8.39 3.42
C ILE A 144 15.63 -9.40 2.30
N ARG A 145 16.65 -9.89 1.61
CA ARG A 145 16.49 -10.91 0.56
C ARG A 145 15.89 -12.21 1.10
N ARG A 146 16.35 -12.69 2.27
CA ARG A 146 15.75 -13.85 2.93
C ARG A 146 14.29 -13.63 3.31
N LEU A 147 13.96 -12.46 3.87
CA LEU A 147 12.57 -12.11 4.17
C LEU A 147 11.71 -12.02 2.90
N CYS A 148 12.29 -11.58 1.77
CA CYS A 148 11.60 -11.63 0.47
C CYS A 148 11.33 -13.07 0.03
N ASP A 149 12.29 -13.98 0.19
CA ASP A 149 12.11 -15.40 -0.15
C ASP A 149 10.98 -16.05 0.67
N GLU A 150 10.93 -15.78 1.98
CA GLU A 150 9.85 -16.23 2.86
C GLU A 150 8.47 -15.71 2.41
N VAL A 151 8.37 -14.39 2.16
CA VAL A 151 7.11 -13.76 1.74
C VAL A 151 6.69 -14.22 0.33
N LEU A 152 7.63 -14.47 -0.59
CA LEU A 152 7.32 -14.98 -1.93
C LEU A 152 6.71 -16.38 -1.87
N ALA A 153 7.24 -17.26 -1.01
CA ALA A 153 6.70 -18.61 -0.83
C ALA A 153 5.25 -18.58 -0.31
N GLU A 154 4.95 -17.71 0.67
CA GLU A 154 3.58 -17.52 1.17
C GLU A 154 2.63 -16.97 0.11
N LEU A 155 3.10 -16.01 -0.70
CA LEU A 155 2.31 -15.40 -1.77
C LEU A 155 2.06 -16.36 -2.93
N GLU A 156 3.03 -17.19 -3.28
CA GLU A 156 2.87 -18.22 -4.32
C GLU A 156 1.81 -19.24 -3.94
N ALA A 157 1.84 -19.74 -2.70
CA ALA A 157 0.80 -20.61 -2.17
C ALA A 157 -0.58 -19.92 -2.19
N SER A 158 -0.65 -18.67 -1.75
CA SER A 158 -1.89 -17.88 -1.77
C SER A 158 -2.43 -17.66 -3.18
N LEU A 159 -1.57 -17.43 -4.17
CA LEU A 159 -1.98 -17.26 -5.56
C LEU A 159 -2.50 -18.57 -6.15
N TYR A 160 -1.90 -19.71 -5.81
CA TYR A 160 -2.37 -21.03 -6.24
C TYR A 160 -3.81 -21.29 -5.77
N ASP A 161 -4.12 -20.94 -4.52
CA ASP A 161 -5.48 -21.09 -3.95
C ASP A 161 -6.52 -20.11 -4.55
N LEU A 162 -6.06 -19.08 -5.26
CA LEU A 162 -6.89 -18.09 -5.94
C LEU A 162 -7.10 -18.39 -7.43
N VAL A 163 -6.54 -19.47 -7.98
CA VAL A 163 -6.86 -19.90 -9.35
C VAL A 163 -8.10 -20.81 -9.32
N PRO A 164 -9.13 -20.57 -10.16
CA PRO A 164 -10.36 -21.38 -10.20
C PRO A 164 -10.14 -22.86 -10.57
#